data_AF-A0A6G0VQP3-F1
#
_entry.id   AF-A0A6G0VQP3-F1
#
_cell.length_a   1.000
_cell.length_b   1.000
_cell.length_c   1.000
_cell.angle_alpha   90.00
_cell.angle_beta   90.00
_cell.angle_gamma   90.00
#
_symmetry.space_group_name_H-M   'P 1'
#
loop_
_entity.id
_entity.type
_entity.pdbx_description
1 polymer ?
#
loop_
_entity_poly.entity_id
_entity_poly.type
_entity_poly.pdbx_seq_one_letter_code
_entity_poly.pdbx_strand_id
1 'polypeptide(L)'
;MVGKSKKRPGSRPYKNFSNDTLVQAVQDCKNGLSYRKVAEKYGISKSTLQRKIVKKHCQPVGRPTVLSEDDEHNLREGIISA
;
A
#
# COMPACT_ATOMS: atom_id res chain seq x y z
N MET A 1 13.93 -3.57 21.72
CA MET A 1 12.72 -3.98 20.97
C MET A 1 11.66 -2.91 21.16
N VAL A 2 11.24 -2.20 20.11
CA VAL A 2 10.14 -1.22 20.22
C VAL A 2 8.83 -2.00 20.30
N GLY A 3 8.12 -1.91 21.42
CA GLY A 3 6.82 -2.57 21.59
C GLY A 3 5.82 -2.11 20.53
N LYS A 4 5.03 -3.04 19.98
CA LYS A 4 3.93 -2.72 19.05
C LYS A 4 2.95 -1.77 19.74
N SER A 5 2.87 -0.53 19.23
CA SER A 5 1.86 0.44 19.65
C SER A 5 0.46 -0.10 19.37
N LYS A 6 -0.33 -0.35 20.44
CA LYS A 6 -1.75 -0.68 20.33
C LYS A 6 -2.56 0.62 20.42
N LYS A 7 -3.59 0.75 19.57
CA LYS A 7 -4.52 1.88 19.65
C LYS A 7 -5.29 1.86 20.98
N ARG A 8 -5.54 3.04 21.54
CA ARG A 8 -6.42 3.18 22.71
C ARG A 8 -7.86 2.81 22.33
N PRO A 9 -8.58 2.02 23.16
CA PRO A 9 -10.02 1.79 22.98
C PRO A 9 -10.75 3.14 22.89
N GLY A 10 -11.71 3.27 21.97
CA GLY A 10 -12.44 4.53 21.72
C GLY A 10 -11.69 5.58 20.88
N SER A 11 -10.47 5.30 20.42
CA SER A 11 -9.78 6.19 19.48
C SER A 11 -10.44 6.23 18.10
N ARG A 12 -10.25 7.34 17.37
CA ARG A 12 -10.85 7.55 16.04
C ARG A 12 -10.53 6.38 15.10
N PRO A 13 -11.54 5.80 14.42
CA PRO A 13 -11.30 4.76 13.42
C PRO A 13 -10.48 5.31 12.25
N TYR A 14 -9.76 4.41 11.58
CA TYR A 14 -9.12 4.76 10.31
C TYR A 14 -10.19 5.06 9.26
N LYS A 15 -9.89 5.98 8.34
CA LYS A 15 -10.73 6.18 7.16
C LYS A 15 -10.59 4.95 6.27
N ASN A 16 -11.68 4.23 6.07
CA ASN A 16 -11.74 3.12 5.12
C ASN A 16 -12.26 3.65 3.77
N PHE A 17 -11.65 3.18 2.69
CA PHE A 17 -12.08 3.43 1.31
C PHE A 17 -11.89 2.13 0.53
N SER A 18 -12.74 1.88 -0.47
CA SER A 18 -12.59 0.70 -1.33
C SER A 18 -11.38 0.87 -2.26
N ASN A 19 -10.73 -0.25 -2.59
CA ASN A 19 -9.65 -0.26 -3.59
C ASN A 19 -10.14 0.31 -4.93
N ASP A 20 -11.37 0.01 -5.34
CA ASP A 20 -11.92 0.51 -6.61
C ASP A 20 -12.05 2.04 -6.60
N THR A 21 -12.56 2.60 -5.49
CA THR A 21 -12.67 4.05 -5.32
C THR A 21 -11.31 4.74 -5.31
N LEU A 22 -10.27 4.07 -4.77
CA LEU A 22 -8.90 4.57 -4.78
C LEU A 22 -8.34 4.61 -6.21
N VAL A 23 -8.56 3.56 -6.99
CA VAL A 23 -8.09 3.45 -8.38
C VAL A 23 -8.70 4.54 -9.24
N GLN A 24 -10.03 4.73 -9.15
CA GLN A 24 -10.73 5.81 -9.85
C GLN A 24 -10.22 7.20 -9.45
N ALA A 25 -10.05 7.45 -8.15
CA ALA A 25 -9.56 8.73 -7.66
C ALA A 25 -8.13 9.04 -8.15
N VAL A 26 -7.25 8.02 -8.20
CA VAL A 26 -5.90 8.18 -8.75
C VAL A 26 -5.94 8.48 -10.25
N GLN A 27 -6.85 7.84 -11.00
CA GLN A 27 -7.01 8.09 -12.43
C GLN A 27 -7.51 9.52 -12.70
N ASP A 28 -8.48 9.99 -11.94
CA ASP A 28 -8.99 11.37 -12.00
C ASP A 28 -7.87 12.39 -11.75
N CYS A 29 -7.01 12.16 -10.76
CA CYS A 29 -5.83 13.01 -10.54
C CYS A 29 -4.85 12.98 -11.72
N LYS A 30 -4.63 11.82 -12.36
CA LYS A 30 -3.77 11.70 -13.54
C LYS A 30 -4.34 12.42 -14.77
N ASN A 31 -5.67 12.47 -14.87
CA ASN A 31 -6.39 13.20 -15.92
C ASN A 31 -6.31 14.74 -15.75
N GLY A 32 -5.66 15.23 -14.70
CA GLY A 32 -5.45 16.67 -14.47
C GLY A 32 -6.38 17.30 -13.44
N LEU A 33 -7.24 16.53 -12.77
CA LEU A 33 -8.06 17.07 -11.67
C LEU A 33 -7.18 17.38 -10.45
N SER A 34 -7.45 18.51 -9.81
CA SER A 34 -6.69 18.90 -8.61
C SER A 34 -6.94 17.92 -7.47
N TYR A 35 -5.88 17.62 -6.71
CA TYR A 35 -5.97 16.72 -5.56
C TYR A 35 -7.05 17.11 -4.56
N ARG A 36 -7.35 18.41 -4.44
CA ARG A 36 -8.38 18.91 -3.53
C ARG A 36 -9.78 18.54 -4.01
N LYS A 37 -10.07 18.74 -5.30
CA LYS A 37 -11.36 18.36 -5.90
C LYS A 37 -11.59 16.85 -5.82
N VAL A 38 -10.55 16.05 -6.10
CA VAL A 38 -10.65 14.59 -5.99
C VAL A 38 -10.83 14.13 -4.55
N ALA A 39 -10.15 14.78 -3.59
CA ALA A 39 -10.31 14.46 -2.17
C ALA A 39 -11.73 14.72 -1.66
N GLU A 40 -12.35 15.82 -2.09
CA GLU A 40 -13.74 16.15 -1.77
C GLU A 40 -14.72 15.17 -2.45
N LYS A 41 -14.50 14.83 -3.73
CA LYS A 41 -15.35 13.91 -4.50
C LYS A 41 -15.36 12.47 -3.96
N TYR A 42 -14.19 11.93 -3.58
CA TYR A 42 -14.05 10.53 -3.17
C TYR A 42 -13.92 10.34 -1.65
N GLY A 43 -13.85 11.42 -0.86
CA GLY A 43 -13.65 11.36 0.60
C GLY A 43 -12.24 10.89 1.04
N ILE A 44 -11.34 10.68 0.09
CA ILE A 44 -9.96 10.22 0.28
C ILE A 44 -9.07 11.43 0.60
N SER A 45 -8.14 11.29 1.55
CA SER A 45 -7.27 12.42 1.90
C SER A 45 -6.32 12.79 0.75
N LYS A 46 -6.05 14.09 0.57
CA LYS A 46 -5.07 14.61 -0.39
C LYS A 46 -3.72 13.89 -0.30
N SER A 47 -3.23 13.67 0.92
CA SER A 47 -1.93 13.03 1.17
C SER A 47 -1.95 11.55 0.79
N THR A 48 -3.08 10.86 0.93
CA THR A 48 -3.24 9.48 0.41
C THR A 48 -3.10 9.47 -1.11
N LEU A 49 -3.81 10.35 -1.82
CA LEU A 49 -3.74 10.44 -3.30
C LEU A 49 -2.31 10.73 -3.77
N GLN A 50 -1.66 11.72 -3.18
CA GLN A 50 -0.27 12.07 -3.51
C GLN A 50 0.70 10.90 -3.29
N ARG A 51 0.59 10.19 -2.17
CA ARG A 51 1.44 9.02 -1.89
C ARG A 51 1.26 7.93 -2.94
N LYS A 52 0.03 7.67 -3.36
CA LYS A 52 -0.28 6.66 -4.38
C LYS A 52 0.22 7.06 -5.76
N ILE A 53 0.14 8.33 -6.13
CA ILE A 53 0.67 8.83 -7.41
C ILE A 53 2.20 8.75 -7.44
N VAL A 54 2.87 9.19 -6.37
CA VAL A 54 4.35 9.14 -6.26
C VAL A 54 4.85 7.70 -5.96
N LYS A 55 3.96 6.70 -5.90
CA LYS A 55 4.25 5.31 -5.54
C LYS A 55 4.99 5.15 -4.21
N LYS A 56 4.81 6.10 -3.29
CA LYS A 56 5.46 6.08 -1.96
C LYS A 56 4.84 5.00 -1.09
N HIS A 57 5.68 4.19 -0.43
CA HIS A 57 5.25 3.08 0.44
C HIS A 57 4.29 2.09 -0.25
N CYS A 58 4.45 1.86 -1.55
CA CYS A 58 3.66 0.89 -2.31
C CYS A 58 4.34 -0.47 -2.45
N GLN A 59 5.53 -0.63 -1.87
CA GLN A 59 6.28 -1.89 -1.86
C GLN A 59 5.71 -2.86 -0.83
N PRO A 60 5.91 -4.18 -1.01
CA PRO A 60 5.56 -5.17 -0.01
C PRO A 60 6.26 -4.82 1.32
N VAL A 61 5.54 -5.06 2.41
CA VAL A 61 6.07 -4.88 3.76
C VAL A 61 7.06 -5.99 4.06
N GLY A 62 8.19 -5.66 4.69
CA GLY A 62 9.19 -6.66 5.11
C GLY A 62 10.61 -6.24 4.80
N ARG A 63 11.55 -7.12 5.12
CA ARG A 63 12.93 -7.01 4.66
C ARG A 63 12.97 -7.45 3.19
N PRO A 64 13.76 -6.79 2.32
CA PRO A 64 13.98 -7.31 0.97
C PRO A 64 14.48 -8.75 1.04
N THR A 65 14.00 -9.58 0.10
CA THR A 65 14.48 -10.96 -0.06
C THR A 65 15.97 -10.95 -0.38
N VAL A 66 16.72 -11.89 0.20
CA VAL A 66 18.16 -12.04 -0.05
C VAL A 66 18.40 -12.88 -1.31
N LEU A 67 17.50 -13.83 -1.58
CA LEU A 67 17.55 -14.73 -2.72
C LEU A 67 16.60 -14.27 -3.82
N SER A 68 16.93 -14.60 -5.07
CA SER A 68 16.00 -14.46 -6.18
C SER A 68 14.92 -15.55 -6.12
N GLU A 69 13.79 -15.32 -6.79
CA GLU A 69 12.70 -16.30 -6.86
C GLU A 69 13.17 -17.63 -7.48
N ASP A 70 14.08 -17.56 -8.47
CA ASP A 70 14.66 -18.72 -9.14
C ASP A 70 15.59 -19.50 -8.19
N ASP A 71 16.40 -18.81 -7.39
CA ASP A 71 17.28 -19.46 -6.41
C ASP A 71 16.45 -20.17 -5.33
N GLU A 72 15.40 -19.52 -4.82
CA GLU A 72 14.47 -20.13 -3.86
C GLU A 72 13.78 -21.35 -4.47
N HIS A 73 13.42 -21.31 -5.76
CA HIS A 73 12.85 -22.44 -6.48
C HIS A 73 13.85 -23.61 -6.59
N ASN A 74 15.09 -23.36 -7.00
CA ASN A 74 16.07 -24.43 -7.17
C ASN A 74 16.42 -25.10 -5.83
N LEU A 75 16.52 -24.31 -4.75
CA LEU A 75 16.77 -24.83 -3.41
C LEU A 75 15.60 -25.70 -2.92
N ARG A 76 14.34 -25.28 -3.11
CA ARG A 76 13.19 -26.11 -2.70
C ARG A 76 13.15 -27.44 -3.44
N GLU A 77 13.40 -27.45 -4.75
CA GLU A 77 13.35 -28.69 -5.54
C GLU A 77 14.51 -29.62 -5.17
N GLY A 78 15.71 -29.07 -4.94
CA GLY A 78 16.85 -29.83 -4.46
C GLY A 78 16.61 -30.49 -3.10
N ILE A 79 15.89 -29.83 -2.18
CA ILE A 79 15.51 -30.40 -0.88
C ILE A 79 14.44 -31.49 -1.03
N ILE A 80 13.45 -31.29 -1.89
CA ILE A 80 12.35 -32.26 -2.10
C ILE A 80 12.85 -33.52 -2.81
N SER A 81 13.83 -33.38 -3.70
CA SER A 81 14.42 -34.49 -4.46
C SER A 81 15.47 -35.31 -3.68
N ALA A 82 15.92 -34.83 -2.51
CA ALA A 82 16.93 -35.48 -1.67
C ALA A 82 16.28 -36.40 -0.61
#